data_AF-A0A7G8BFV9-F1
#
_entry.id   AF-A0A7G8BFV9-F1
#
_cell.length_a   1.000
_cell.length_b   1.000
_cell.length_c   1.000
_cell.angle_alpha   90.00
_cell.angle_beta   90.00
_cell.angle_gamma   90.00
#
_symmetry.space_group_name_H-M   'P 1'
#
loop_
_entity.id
_entity.type
_entity.pdbx_description
1 polymer ?
#
loop_
_entity_poly.entity_id
_entity_poly.type
_entity_poly.pdbx_seq_one_letter_code
_entity_poly.pdbx_strand_id
1 'polypeptide(L)' 'MRRTHYFSLGSLILATCVMMQVMQLNICGAGQWFTTIKDNKCDLHAGSTENASALVFISAKDYKDWLDHKMADRTSC' A
#
# COMPACT_ATOMS: atom_id res chain seq x y z
N MET A 1 -38.76 19.40 -15.24
CA MET A 1 -37.88 18.27 -15.66
C MET A 1 -36.42 18.68 -15.41
N ARG A 2 -35.63 17.76 -14.83
CA ARG A 2 -34.14 17.69 -14.69
C ARG A 2 -33.35 18.60 -15.67
N ARG A 3 -32.22 19.25 -15.34
CA ARG A 3 -31.02 18.79 -14.60
C ARG A 3 -30.09 19.99 -14.30
N THR A 4 -29.63 20.11 -13.06
CA THR A 4 -28.41 20.85 -12.66
C THR A 4 -27.19 20.02 -13.03
N HIS A 5 -26.12 20.58 -13.61
CA HIS A 5 -24.74 20.16 -13.32
C HIS A 5 -23.77 21.31 -13.62
N TYR A 6 -23.11 21.78 -12.56
CA TYR A 6 -22.10 22.81 -12.55
C TYR A 6 -20.87 22.36 -13.36
N PHE A 7 -20.55 23.11 -14.42
CA PHE A 7 -19.25 23.04 -15.10
C PHE A 7 -18.24 23.87 -14.29
N SER A 8 -17.51 23.22 -13.37
CA SER A 8 -16.28 23.77 -12.79
C SER A 8 -15.54 22.67 -12.03
N LEU A 9 -14.21 22.65 -12.13
CA LEU A 9 -13.24 21.81 -11.37
C LEU A 9 -12.87 20.42 -11.90
N GLY A 10 -13.33 20.00 -13.09
CA GLY A 10 -13.03 18.65 -13.60
C GLY A 10 -11.58 18.40 -14.07
N SER A 11 -10.80 19.42 -14.44
CA SER A 11 -9.50 19.22 -15.12
C SER A 11 -8.26 19.60 -14.30
N LEU A 12 -8.39 20.14 -13.09
CA LEU A 12 -7.22 20.57 -12.30
C LEU A 12 -6.83 19.59 -11.18
N ILE A 13 -7.69 18.64 -10.81
CA ILE A 13 -7.45 17.74 -9.68
C ILE A 13 -6.78 16.42 -10.12
N LEU A 14 -6.88 16.04 -11.40
CA LEU A 14 -6.33 14.76 -11.87
C LEU A 14 -4.82 14.81 -12.21
N ALA A 15 -4.23 16.00 -12.39
CA ALA A 15 -2.84 16.14 -12.82
C ALA A 15 -1.83 16.43 -11.68
N THR A 16 -2.29 16.77 -10.47
CA THR A 16 -1.42 16.98 -9.29
C THR A 16 -1.55 15.89 -8.23
N CYS A 17 -2.50 14.96 -8.42
CA CYS A 17 -2.71 13.81 -7.55
C CYS A 17 -1.89 12.58 -8.01
N VAL A 18 -0.63 12.76 -8.40
CA VAL A 18 0.36 11.67 -8.21
C VAL A 18 0.81 11.77 -6.75
N MET A 19 -0.15 11.65 -5.84
CA MET A 19 0.05 11.85 -4.41
C MET A 19 1.02 10.78 -3.93
N MET A 20 2.12 11.20 -3.30
CA MET A 20 3.00 10.31 -2.56
C MET A 20 2.13 9.45 -1.65
N GLN A 21 2.13 8.14 -1.88
CA GLN A 21 1.36 7.20 -1.06
C GLN A 21 2.30 6.55 -0.07
N VAL A 22 1.92 6.59 1.20
CA VAL A 22 2.65 5.90 2.25
C VAL A 22 1.78 4.76 2.76
N MET A 23 2.24 3.52 2.63
CA MET A 23 1.55 2.34 3.12
C MET A 23 2.28 1.78 4.33
N GLN A 24 1.59 1.69 5.47
CA GLN A 24 2.10 0.99 6.65
C GLN A 24 1.73 -0.49 6.56
N LEU A 25 2.72 -1.35 6.77
CA LEU A 25 2.61 -2.81 6.84
C LEU A 25 2.87 -3.24 8.29
N ASN A 26 1.86 -3.83 8.93
CA ASN A 26 1.96 -4.42 10.26
C ASN A 26 1.81 -5.93 10.13
N ILE A 27 2.94 -6.65 10.20
CA ILE A 27 2.97 -8.10 10.01
C ILE A 27 3.22 -8.76 11.36
N CYS A 28 2.18 -9.38 11.92
CA CYS A 28 2.30 -10.09 13.18
C CYS A 28 3.31 -11.24 13.06
N GLY A 29 4.35 -11.22 13.90
CA GLY A 29 5.42 -12.21 13.90
C GLY A 29 6.62 -11.88 13.00
N ALA A 30 6.57 -10.80 12.22
CA ALA A 30 7.69 -10.35 11.38
C ALA A 30 8.16 -8.93 11.71
N GLY A 31 7.24 -8.03 12.07
CA GLY A 31 7.55 -6.64 12.43
C GLY A 31 6.70 -5.62 11.67
N GLN A 32 7.17 -4.37 11.69
CA GLN A 32 6.52 -3.25 11.04
C GLN A 32 7.42 -2.68 9.95
N TRP A 33 6.82 -2.31 8.82
CA TRP A 33 7.48 -1.61 7.73
C TRP A 33 6.55 -0.56 7.16
N PHE A 34 7.11 0.41 6.44
CA PHE A 34 6.32 1.27 5.59
C PHE A 34 6.97 1.45 4.22
N THR A 35 6.12 1.58 3.21
CA THR A 35 6.54 1.84 1.84
C THR A 35 6.09 3.24 1.44
N THR A 36 6.98 3.97 0.77
CA THR A 36 6.67 5.23 0.11
C THR A 36 6.65 4.99 -1.39
N ILE A 37 5.53 5.31 -2.04
CA ILE A 37 5.37 5.24 -3.49
C ILE A 37 5.32 6.66 -4.03
N LYS A 38 6.31 7.02 -4.83
CA LYS A 38 6.43 8.33 -5.46
C LYS A 38 7.16 8.22 -6.79
N ASP A 39 6.72 8.94 -7.81
CA ASP A 39 7.37 8.99 -9.12
C ASP A 39 7.64 7.60 -9.73
N ASN A 40 6.68 6.68 -9.58
CA ASN A 40 6.79 5.26 -9.97
C ASN A 40 7.93 4.48 -9.29
N LYS A 41 8.50 5.01 -8.21
CA LYS A 41 9.47 4.32 -7.36
C LYS A 41 8.82 3.92 -6.04
N CYS A 42 9.32 2.83 -5.47
CA CYS A 42 8.90 2.31 -4.18
C CYS A 42 10.12 2.23 -3.27
N ASP A 43 10.09 2.97 -2.17
CA ASP A 43 11.10 2.92 -1.12
C ASP A 43 10.51 2.19 0.09
N LEU A 44 11.22 1.20 0.60
CA LEU A 44 10.80 0.40 1.76
C LEU A 44 11.66 0.75 2.97
N HIS A 45 11.01 0.96 4.10
CA HIS A 45 11.65 1.29 5.37
C HIS A 45 11.16 0.36 6.47
N ALA A 46 12.06 -0.02 7.38
CA ALA A 46 11.68 -0.74 8.60
C ALA A 46 11.12 0.25 9.65
N GLY A 47 10.13 -0.19 10.42
CA GLY A 47 9.48 0.58 11.47
C GLY A 47 8.07 1.04 11.12
N SER A 48 7.60 2.07 11.81
CA SER A 48 6.26 2.64 11.66
C SER A 48 6.31 4.09 11.20
N THR A 49 5.23 4.53 10.57
CA THR A 49 5.01 5.93 10.17
C THR A 49 3.65 6.42 10.65
N GLU A 50 3.61 7.66 11.12
CA GLU A 50 2.38 8.36 11.52
C GLU A 50 1.62 8.94 10.32
N ASN A 51 2.27 9.06 9.17
CA ASN A 51 1.74 9.69 7.95
C ASN A 51 1.23 8.67 6.92
N ALA A 52 0.77 7.50 7.38
CA ALA A 52 0.31 6.44 6.50
C ALA A 52 -1.00 6.84 5.81
N SER A 53 -0.99 6.81 4.47
CA SER A 53 -2.18 6.94 3.63
C SER A 53 -3.04 5.67 3.66
N ALA A 54 -2.42 4.52 3.95
CA ALA A 54 -3.08 3.23 4.08
C ALA A 54 -2.41 2.37 5.16
N LEU A 55 -3.22 1.59 5.88
CA LEU A 55 -2.75 0.61 6.87
C LEU A 55 -3.12 -0.79 6.39
N VAL A 56 -2.13 -1.68 6.40
CA VAL A 56 -2.30 -3.09 6.10
C VAL A 56 -1.88 -3.89 7.32
N PHE A 57 -2.74 -4.82 7.73
CA PHE A 57 -2.49 -5.73 8.82
C PHE A 57 -2.47 -7.15 8.28
N ILE A 58 -1.38 -7.87 8.57
CA ILE A 58 -1.21 -9.27 8.18
C ILE A 58 -1.14 -10.10 9.46
N SER A 59 -2.05 -11.06 9.59
CA SER A 59 -2.08 -11.94 10.75
C SER A 59 -0.88 -12.89 10.76
N ALA A 60 -0.54 -13.42 11.93
CA ALA A 60 0.54 -14.41 12.04
C ALA A 60 0.24 -15.68 11.23
N LYS A 61 -1.04 -16.04 11.10
CA LYS A 61 -1.48 -17.18 10.28
C LYS A 61 -1.22 -16.91 8.81
N ASP A 62 -1.68 -15.78 8.29
CA ASP A 62 -1.52 -15.43 6.87
C ASP A 62 -0.03 -15.28 6.51
N TYR A 63 0.76 -14.71 7.42
CA TYR A 63 2.21 -14.63 7.27
C TYR A 63 2.85 -16.03 7.22
N LYS A 64 2.45 -16.94 8.10
CA LYS A 64 2.93 -18.32 8.09
C LYS A 64 2.53 -19.06 6.82
N ASP A 65 1.27 -18.97 6.41
CA ASP A 65 0.79 -19.59 5.18
C ASP A 65 1.58 -19.08 3.97
N TRP A 66 1.92 -17.79 3.92
CA TRP A 66 2.73 -17.19 2.87
C TRP A 66 4.16 -17.75 2.84
N LEU A 67 4.81 -17.87 4.00
CA LEU A 67 6.14 -18.48 4.10
C LEU A 67 6.12 -19.94 3.63
N ASP A 68 5.15 -20.72 4.09
CA ASP A 68 5.03 -22.14 3.75
C ASP A 68 4.82 -22.33 2.22
N HIS A 69 4.02 -21.48 1.57
CA HIS A 69 3.87 -21.48 0.11
C HIS A 69 5.14 -21.04 -0.64
N LYS A 70 5.86 -20.02 -0.15
CA LYS A 70 7.12 -19.56 -0.77
C LYS A 70 8.24 -20.59 -0.66
N MET A 71 8.23 -21.42 0.39
CA MET A 71 9.21 -22.49 0.56
C MET A 71 8.90 -23.70 -0.31
N ALA A 72 7.62 -23.99 -0.60
CA ALA A 72 7.22 -25.07 -1.50
C ALA A 72 7.68 -24.84 -2.96
N ASP A 73 7.66 -23.59 -3.44
CA ASP A 73 8.13 -23.20 -4.78
C ASP A 73 9.67 -23.31 -4.93
N ARG A 74 10.42 -23.36 -3.82
CA ARG A 74 11.88 -23.49 -3.84
C ARG A 74 12.40 -24.92 -3.73
N THR A 75 11.52 -25.90 -3.48
CA THR A 75 11.89 -27.32 -3.35
C THR A 75 11.80 -28.12 -4.65
N SER A 76 11.50 -27.49 -5.79
CA SER A 76 11.70 -28.08 -7.11
C SER A 76 13.14 -27.85 -7.59
N CYS A 77 14.08 -28.61 -7.05
CA CYS A 77 15.42 -28.81 -7.60
C CYS A 77 15.71 -30.30 -7.64
#